data_AF-A0A964IJD6-F1
#
_entry.id   AF-A0A964IJD6-F1
#
_cell.length_a   1.000
_cell.length_b   1.000
_cell.length_c   1.000
_cell.angle_alpha   90.00
_cell.angle_beta   90.00
_cell.angle_gamma   90.00
#
_symmetry.space_group_name_H-M   'P 1'
#
loop_
_entity.id
_entity.type
_entity.pdbx_description
1 polymer ?
#
loop_
_entity_poly.entity_id
_entity_poly.type
_entity_poly.pdbx_seq_one_letter_code
_entity_poly.pdbx_strand_id
1 'polypeptide(L)' 'MSHTLTVRLQEDLAKWLEHEAAKTGVPRGQIVREQLERAKAASARPFMRLAGSIQGTRDLSKRKGFSKR' A
#
# COMPACT_ATOMS: atom_id res chain seq x y z
N MET A 1 1.66 -1.20 23.02
CA MET A 1 2.62 -2.32 22.93
C MET A 1 3.42 -2.14 21.66
N SER A 2 4.73 -1.95 21.73
CA SER A 2 5.60 -1.93 20.56
C SER A 2 6.13 -3.34 20.28
N HIS A 3 6.08 -3.77 19.02
CA HIS A 3 6.68 -5.03 18.57
C HIS A 3 7.92 -4.72 17.74
N THR A 4 9.02 -5.41 18.01
CA THR A 4 10.27 -5.26 17.26
C THR A 4 10.39 -6.37 16.24
N LEU A 5 10.67 -6.00 14.99
CA LEU A 5 10.95 -6.92 13.89
C LEU A 5 12.38 -6.65 13.40
N THR A 6 13.19 -7.70 13.27
CA THR A 6 14.51 -7.63 12.63
C THR A 6 14.40 -8.15 11.21
N VAL A 7 14.78 -7.32 10.23
CA VAL A 7 14.73 -7.67 8.80
C VAL A 7 16.11 -7.50 8.19
N ARG A 8 16.52 -8.47 7.35
CA ARG A 8 17.72 -8.33 6.52
C ARG A 8 17.36 -7.54 5.27
N LEU A 9 18.07 -6.45 5.03
CA LEU A 9 17.92 -5.62 3.83
C LEU A 9 19.05 -5.92 2.85
N GLN A 10 18.77 -5.73 1.56
CA GLN A 10 19.81 -5.71 0.54
C GLN A 10 20.71 -4.48 0.76
N GLU A 11 21.98 -4.58 0.35
CA GLU A 11 23.00 -3.56 0.65
C GLU A 11 22.65 -2.19 0.05
N ASP A 12 22.13 -2.18 -1.17
CA ASP A 12 21.66 -0.99 -1.87
C ASP A 12 20.53 -0.27 -1.12
N LEU A 13 19.54 -1.03 -0.65
CA LEU A 13 18.41 -0.50 0.11
C LEU A 13 18.84 0.03 1.48
N ALA A 14 19.79 -0.64 2.15
CA ALA A 14 20.35 -0.18 3.40
C ALA A 14 21.09 1.16 3.21
N LYS A 15 21.95 1.26 2.19
CA LYS A 15 22.66 2.51 1.86
C LYS A 15 21.71 3.65 1.52
N TRP A 16 20.67 3.36 0.74
CA TRP A 16 19.64 4.35 0.44
C TRP A 16 18.94 4.84 1.70
N LEU A 17 18.58 3.95 2.62
CA LEU A 17 17.90 4.31 3.86
C LEU A 17 18.77 5.20 4.77
N GLU A 18 20.08 4.93 4.85
CA GLU A 18 21.04 5.81 5.56
C GLU A 18 21.10 7.21 4.93
N HIS A 19 21.23 7.26 3.59
CA HIS A 19 21.33 8.53 2.88
C HIS A 19 20.06 9.37 3.05
N GLU A 20 18.89 8.75 2.92
CA GLU A 20 17.61 9.44 3.07
C GLU A 20 17.41 9.96 4.50
N ALA A 21 17.80 9.17 5.51
CA ALA A 21 17.77 9.61 6.90
C ALA A 21 18.68 10.82 7.15
N ALA A 22 19.91 10.79 6.61
CA ALA A 22 20.85 11.91 6.73
C ALA A 22 20.34 13.18 6.01
N LYS A 23 19.75 13.01 4.83
CA LYS A 23 19.24 14.11 4.01
C LYS A 23 18.00 14.77 4.62
N THR A 24 17.09 13.97 5.18
CA THR A 24 15.80 14.45 5.70
C THR A 24 15.84 14.79 7.19
N GLY A 25 16.87 14.34 7.92
CA GLY A 25 16.93 14.43 9.38
C GLY A 25 15.95 13.50 10.11
N VAL A 26 15.29 12.59 9.38
CA VAL A 26 14.31 11.66 9.94
C VAL A 26 14.99 10.33 10.32
N PRO A 27 14.72 9.75 11.50
CA PRO A 27 15.29 8.47 11.88
C PRO A 27 14.90 7.33 10.93
N ARG A 28 15.85 6.45 10.61
CA ARG A 28 15.65 5.25 9.77
C ARG A 28 14.41 4.44 10.15
N GLY A 29 14.24 4.18 11.45
CA GLY A 29 13.10 3.42 11.97
C GLY A 29 11.75 4.12 11.75
N GLN A 30 11.74 5.45 11.71
CA GLN A 30 10.54 6.22 11.37
C GLN A 30 10.23 6.12 9.88
N ILE A 31 11.24 6.27 9.01
CA ILE A 31 11.09 6.10 7.56
C ILE A 31 10.49 4.73 7.24
N VAL A 32 11.06 3.65 7.79
CA VAL A 32 10.57 2.28 7.58
C VAL A 32 9.12 2.12 8.05
N ARG A 33 8.80 2.65 9.24
CA ARG A 33 7.43 2.57 9.79
C ARG A 33 6.42 3.29 8.91
N GLU A 34 6.73 4.51 8.46
CA GLU A 34 5.85 5.29 7.60
C GLU A 34 5.61 4.59 6.25
N GLN A 35 6.66 4.01 5.65
CA GLN A 35 6.51 3.26 4.40
C GLN A 35 5.67 1.99 4.59
N LEU A 36 5.82 1.28 5.72
CA LEU A 36 5.01 0.11 6.03
C LEU A 36 3.53 0.47 6.23
N GLU A 37 3.23 1.57 6.94
CA GLU A 37 1.85 2.05 7.11
C GLU A 37 1.24 2.50 5.77
N ARG A 38 2.02 3.19 4.92
CA ARG A 38 1.59 3.54 3.55
C ARG A 38 1.31 2.31 2.71
N ALA A 39 2.19 1.30 2.73
CA ALA A 39 2.01 0.06 1.99
C ALA A 39 0.77 -0.71 2.48
N LYS A 40 0.55 -0.78 3.79
CA LYS A 40 -0.65 -1.36 4.40
C LYS A 40 -1.91 -0.66 3.92
N ALA A 41 -1.92 0.68 3.95
CA ALA A 41 -3.06 1.48 3.47
C ALA A 41 -3.30 1.32 1.97
N ALA A 42 -2.25 1.26 1.15
CA ALA A 42 -2.34 1.08 -0.29
C ALA A 42 -2.82 -0.34 -0.69
N SER A 43 -2.49 -1.36 0.10
CA SER A 43 -2.93 -2.74 -0.14
C SER A 43 -4.42 -2.94 0.14
N ALA A 44 -4.99 -2.13 1.03
CA ALA A 44 -6.41 -2.12 1.24
C ALA A 44 -7.09 -1.60 -0.03
N ARG A 45 -7.98 -2.41 -0.61
CA ARG A 45 -9.02 -1.93 -1.53
C ARG A 45 -10.35 -1.88 -0.77
N PRO A 46 -10.58 -0.92 0.16
CA PRO A 46 -11.81 -0.89 0.95
C PRO A 46 -13.07 -0.87 0.08
N PHE A 47 -12.97 -0.25 -1.11
CA PHE A 47 -14.03 -0.20 -2.11
C PHE A 47 -14.42 -1.59 -2.66
N MET A 48 -13.54 -2.60 -2.59
CA MET A 48 -13.88 -3.97 -3.01
C MET A 48 -14.93 -4.60 -2.10
N ARG A 49 -15.10 -4.14 -0.86
CA ARG A 49 -16.25 -4.53 -0.01
C ARG A 49 -17.60 -4.17 -0.63
N LEU A 50 -17.63 -3.13 -1.48
CA LEU A 50 -18.82 -2.69 -2.20
C LEU A 50 -19.00 -3.44 -3.54
N ALA A 51 -18.00 -4.22 -3.97
CA ALA A 51 -18.11 -5.00 -5.19
C ALA A 51 -19.14 -6.13 -4.97
N GLY A 52 -20.24 -6.10 -5.73
CA GLY A 52 -21.33 -7.08 -5.62
C GLY A 52 -22.29 -6.83 -4.46
N SER A 53 -22.17 -5.72 -3.71
CA SER A 53 -23.13 -5.40 -2.64
C SER A 53 -24.50 -4.92 -3.16
N ILE A 54 -24.60 -4.62 -4.46
CA ILE A 54 -25.84 -4.26 -5.14
C ILE A 54 -26.00 -5.18 -6.35
N GLN A 55 -27.15 -5.86 -6.44
CA GLN A 55 -27.54 -6.65 -7.60
C GLN A 55 -28.52 -5.82 -8.44
N GLY A 56 -28.06 -5.35 -9.60
CA GLY A 56 -28.86 -4.59 -10.55
C GLY A 56 -29.10 -5.36 -11.85
N THR A 57 -29.78 -4.74 -12.82
CA THR A 57 -30.02 -5.35 -14.13
C THR A 57 -28.69 -5.64 -14.85
N ARG A 58 -28.68 -6.68 -15.68
CA ARG A 58 -27.47 -7.26 -16.29
C ARG A 58 -26.71 -6.28 -17.22
N ASP A 59 -27.37 -5.21 -17.64
CA ASP A 59 -26.95 -4.25 -18.66
C ASP A 59 -26.61 -2.85 -18.10
N LEU A 60 -26.58 -2.67 -16.77
CA LEU A 60 -26.30 -1.36 -16.16
C LEU A 60 -24.92 -0.80 -16.54
N SER A 61 -23.94 -1.67 -16.79
CA SER A 61 -22.60 -1.21 -17.15
C SER A 61 -22.47 -0.97 -18.65
N LYS A 62 -22.34 0.30 -19.05
CA LYS A 62 -22.15 0.71 -20.46
C LYS A 62 -20.68 0.84 -20.88
N ARG A 63 -19.72 0.67 -19.95
CA ARG A 63 -18.28 0.74 -20.25
C ARG A 63 -17.88 -0.47 -21.10
N LYS A 64 -17.11 -0.24 -22.16
CA LYS A 64 -16.73 -1.22 -23.22
C LYS A 64 -16.07 -2.54 -22.75
N GLY A 65 -15.74 -2.71 -21.47
CA GLY A 65 -15.22 -3.97 -20.90
C GLY A 65 -16.13 -4.65 -19.87
N PHE A 66 -17.25 -4.02 -19.52
CA PHE A 66 -18.19 -4.49 -18.49
C PHE A 66 -19.62 -4.64 -19.03
N SER A 67 -19.90 -4.04 -20.19
CA SER A 67 -21.13 -4.27 -20.93
C SER A 67 -21.15 -5.72 -21.44
N LYS A 68 -22.03 -6.53 -20.85
CA LYS A 68 -22.42 -7.81 -21.43
C LYS A 68 -23.57 -7.50 -22.38
N ARG A 69 -23.27 -7.45 -23.67
CA ARG A 69 -24.31 -7.50 -24.71
C ARG A 69 -25.20 -8.72 -24.51
#